data_AF-A0AA38GIY0-F1
#
_entry.id   AF-A0AA38GIY0-F1
#
_cell.length_a   1.000
_cell.length_b   1.000
_cell.length_c   1.000
_cell.angle_alpha   90.00
_cell.angle_beta   90.00
_cell.angle_gamma   90.00
#
_symmetry.space_group_name_H-M   'P 1'
#
loop_
_entity.id
_entity.type
_entity.pdbx_description
1 polymer ?
#
loop_
_entity_poly.entity_id
_entity_poly.type
_entity_poly.pdbx_seq_one_letter_code
_entity_poly.pdbx_strand_id
1 'polypeptide(L)' 'MGRHFKVNTNHDSLKYFLEKRLSSEEQQKWVSKMLGYDFEIIYKKGKDNVVVDALSRKDESVEALLCAISILQEDWIEDA' A
#
# COMPACT_ATOMS: atom_id res chain seq x y z
N MET A 1 -21.29 -2.69 4.18
CA MET A 1 -20.30 -1.60 4.21
C MET A 1 -19.25 -1.95 5.26
N GLY A 2 -17.97 -1.77 4.94
CA GLY A 2 -16.84 -2.26 5.75
C GLY A 2 -16.66 -1.51 7.08
N ARG A 3 -15.77 -2.03 7.95
CA ARG A 3 -15.38 -1.33 9.18
C ARG A 3 -14.35 -0.26 8.85
N HIS A 4 -14.48 0.91 9.48
CA HIS A 4 -13.47 1.96 9.45
C HIS A 4 -12.12 1.43 9.98
N PHE A 5 -11.03 1.76 9.30
CA PHE A 5 -9.68 1.39 9.73
C PHE A 5 -8.67 2.52 9.53
N LYS A 6 -7.52 2.38 10.19
CA LYS A 6 -6.44 3.38 10.18
C LYS A 6 -5.21 2.84 9.45
N VAL A 7 -4.70 3.61 8.49
CA VAL A 7 -3.47 3.30 7.75
C VAL A 7 -2.35 4.15 8.30
N ASN A 8 -1.38 3.54 8.97
CA ASN A 8 -0.21 4.25 9.47
C ASN A 8 0.91 4.24 8.42
N THR A 9 1.48 5.40 8.09
CA THR A 9 2.55 5.53 7.11
C THR A 9 3.69 6.42 7.60
N ASN A 10 4.92 6.12 7.20
CA ASN A 10 6.07 7.00 7.40
C ASN A 10 6.29 7.99 6.24
N HIS A 11 5.36 8.01 5.28
CA HIS A 11 5.46 8.83 4.09
C HIS A 11 4.39 9.94 4.13
N ASP A 12 4.82 11.15 4.48
CA ASP A 12 3.91 12.30 4.67
C ASP A 12 3.10 12.65 3.41
N SER A 13 3.71 12.44 2.23
CA SER A 13 3.09 12.70 0.94
C SER A 13 1.79 11.91 0.70
N LEU A 14 1.62 10.75 1.37
CA LEU A 14 0.44 9.89 1.26
C LEU A 14 -0.73 10.36 2.12
N LYS A 15 -0.51 11.24 3.10
CA LYS A 15 -1.60 11.82 3.90
C LYS A 15 -2.65 12.51 3.03
N TYR A 16 -2.19 13.12 1.93
CA TYR A 16 -3.01 13.86 0.98
C TYR A 16 -3.22 13.07 -0.33
N PHE A 17 -3.11 11.74 -0.28
CA PHE A 17 -3.16 10.90 -1.48
C PHE A 17 -4.46 11.07 -2.29
N LEU A 18 -5.60 11.20 -1.60
CA LEU A 18 -6.91 11.42 -2.23
C LEU A 18 -7.14 12.88 -2.68
N GLU A 19 -6.38 13.83 -2.13
CA GLU A 19 -6.55 15.27 -2.38
C GLU A 19 -5.66 15.78 -3.52
N LYS A 20 -4.58 15.05 -3.83
CA LYS A 20 -3.62 15.44 -4.86
C LYS A 20 -4.18 15.22 -6.27
N ARG A 21 -3.84 16.15 -7.17
CA ARG A 21 -4.06 16.00 -8.61
C ARG A 21 -3.16 14.87 -9.12
N LEU A 22 -3.78 13.72 -9.41
CA LEU A 22 -3.09 12.50 -9.86
C LEU A 22 -2.59 12.71 -11.28
N SER A 23 -1.28 12.56 -11.50
CA SER A 23 -0.66 12.72 -12.83
C SER A 23 -0.37 11.39 -13.51
N SER A 24 -0.26 10.29 -12.76
CA SER A 24 0.03 8.95 -13.26
C SER A 24 -1.22 8.06 -13.29
N GLU A 25 -1.35 7.22 -14.32
CA GLU A 25 -2.40 6.20 -14.44
C GLU A 25 -2.41 5.24 -13.25
N GLU A 26 -1.23 4.90 -12.74
CA GLU A 26 -1.09 4.01 -11.59
C GLU A 26 -1.71 4.63 -10.34
N GLN A 27 -1.47 5.94 -10.12
CA GLN A 27 -2.07 6.66 -9.01
C GLN A 27 -3.61 6.71 -9.12
N GLN A 28 -4.14 6.88 -10.34
CA GLN A 28 -5.60 6.86 -10.59
C GLN A 28 -6.21 5.48 -10.29
N LYS A 29 -5.54 4.39 -10.67
CA LYS A 29 -5.96 3.02 -10.34
C LYS A 29 -6.03 2.81 -8.83
N TRP A 30 -5.01 3.25 -8.10
CA TRP A 30 -4.96 3.13 -6.63
C TRP A 30 -6.02 3.98 -5.93
N VAL A 31 -6.26 5.21 -6.37
CA VAL A 31 -7.33 6.06 -5.82
C VAL A 31 -8.70 5.42 -6.06
N SER A 32 -8.96 4.91 -7.26
CA SER A 32 -10.22 4.22 -7.58
C SER A 32 -10.45 3.01 -6.68
N LYS A 33 -9.40 2.23 -6.40
CA LYS A 33 -9.45 1.12 -5.46
C LYS A 33 -9.72 1.60 -4.03
N MET A 34 -9.11 2.69 -3.61
CA MET A 34 -9.26 3.24 -2.25
C MET A 34 -10.63 3.88 -1.99
N LEU A 35 -11.28 4.48 -2.99
CA LEU A 35 -12.61 5.10 -2.84
C LEU A 35 -13.70 4.12 -2.34
N GLY A 36 -13.51 2.81 -2.49
CA GLY A 36 -14.42 1.79 -1.99
C GLY A 36 -14.29 1.47 -0.49
N TYR A 37 -13.34 2.09 0.22
CA TYR A 37 -13.02 1.80 1.62
C TYR A 37 -13.25 3.03 2.51
N ASP A 38 -13.65 2.77 3.76
CA ASP A 38 -13.72 3.77 4.83
C ASP A 38 -12.45 3.68 5.67
N PHE A 39 -11.56 4.66 5.54
CA PHE A 39 -10.26 4.67 6.22
C PHE A 39 -9.70 6.08 6.46
N GLU A 40 -8.74 6.17 7.38
CA GLU A 40 -7.96 7.37 7.68
C GLU A 40 -6.46 7.08 7.51
N ILE A 41 -5.73 7.97 6.82
CA ILE A 41 -4.26 7.89 6.71
C ILE A 41 -3.60 8.72 7.81
N ILE A 42 -2.80 8.07 8.65
CA ILE A 42 -2.09 8.67 9.77
C ILE A 42 -0.59 8.64 9.49
N TYR A 43 0.02 9.82 9.42
CA TYR A 43 1.48 9.93 9.35
C TYR A 43 2.11 9.62 10.71
N LYS A 44 3.11 8.74 10.72
CA LYS A 44 4.00 8.45 11.85
C LYS A 44 5.45 8.62 11.42
N LYS A 45 6.23 9.39 12.17
CA LYS A 45 7.65 9.57 11.86
C LYS A 45 8.35 8.21 11.86
N GLY A 46 9.27 7.98 10.92
CA GLY A 46 9.91 6.66 10.73
C GLY A 46 10.53 6.05 12.00
N LYS A 47 11.03 6.89 12.92
CA LYS A 47 11.57 6.45 14.23
C LYS A 47 10.51 5.79 15.13
N ASP A 48 9.24 6.09 14.93
CA ASP A 48 8.10 5.51 15.65
C ASP A 48 7.44 4.36 14.87
N ASN A 49 7.94 4.05 13.66
CA ASN A 49 7.41 3.04 12.76
C ASN A 49 8.34 1.82 12.63
N VAL A 50 9.13 1.55 13.68
CA VAL A 50 10.19 0.51 13.70
C VAL A 50 9.68 -0.87 13.30
N VAL A 51 8.44 -1.21 13.68
CA VAL A 51 7.82 -2.51 13.33
C VAL A 51 7.58 -2.63 11.83
N VAL A 52 7.00 -1.60 11.20
CA VAL A 52 6.75 -1.58 9.75
C VAL A 52 8.05 -1.53 8.98
N ASP A 53 9.02 -0.76 9.46
CA ASP A 53 10.36 -0.65 8.89
C ASP A 53 11.13 -1.99 8.98
N ALA A 54 11.00 -2.72 10.09
CA ALA A 54 11.55 -4.07 10.24
C ALA A 54 10.84 -5.12 9.34
N LEU A 55 9.53 -5.00 9.15
CA LEU A 55 8.77 -5.88 8.25
C LEU A 55 9.10 -5.60 6.77
N SER A 56 9.18 -4.33 6.38
CA SER A 56 9.53 -3.92 5.01
C SER A 56 10.93 -4.39 4.61
N ARG A 57 11.88 -4.37 5.54
CA ARG A 57 13.25 -4.86 5.30
C ARG A 57 13.39 -6.37 5.31
N LYS A 58 12.39 -7.10 5.82
CA LYS A 58 12.43 -8.57 5.80
C LYS A 58 12.33 -9.08 4.37
N ASP A 59 11.52 -8.44 3.52
CA ASP A 59 11.36 -8.75 2.09
C ASP A 59 12.59 -8.41 1.22
N GLU A 60 13.53 -7.62 1.73
CA GLU A 60 14.80 -7.33 1.03
C GLU A 60 15.84 -8.45 1.20
N SER A 61 15.57 -9.45 2.05
CA SER A 61 16.41 -10.64 2.13
C SER A 61 16.10 -11.60 0.99
N VAL A 62 17.12 -12.19 0.38
CA VAL A 62 16.98 -13.12 -0.75
C VAL A 62 16.03 -14.28 -0.44
N GLU A 63 15.97 -14.72 0.82
CA GLU A 63 15.04 -15.77 1.29
C GLU A 63 13.58 -15.30 1.36
N ALA A 64 13.32 -14.02 1.66
CA ALA A 64 11.96 -13.48 1.68
C ALA A 64 11.45 -13.17 0.27
N LEU A 65 12.32 -12.71 -0.64
CA LEU A 65 12.02 -12.59 -2.07
C LEU A 65 11.61 -13.94 -2.69
N LEU A 66 12.24 -15.05 -2.30
CA LEU A 66 11.86 -16.40 -2.74
C LEU A 66 10.48 -16.83 -2.23
N CYS A 67 10.09 -16.44 -1.01
CA CYS A 67 8.75 -16.68 -0.47
C CYS A 67 7.68 -15.77 -1.09
N ALA A 68 8.02 -14.53 -1.45
CA ALA A 68 7.11 -13.58 -2.09
C ALA A 68 6.71 -13.99 -3.52
N ILE A 69 7.58 -14.70 -4.24
CA ILE A 69 7.27 -15.28 -5.57
C ILE A 69 6.09 -16.29 -5.49
N SER A 70 5.82 -16.85 -4.30
CA SER A 70 4.71 -17.80 -4.11
C SER A 70 3.38 -17.15 -3.71
N ILE A 71 3.24 -15.82 -3.72
CA ILE A 71 1.98 -15.15 -3.36
C ILE A 71 1.27 -14.60 -4.61
N LEU A 72 0.08 -15.19 -4.88
CA LEU A 72 -1.00 -14.78 -5.78
C LEU A 72 -0.59 -14.38 -7.21
N GLN A 73 -0.55 -15.38 -8.10
CA GLN A 73 -0.79 -15.17 -9.52
C GLN A 73 -2.27 -14.74 -9.70
N GLU A 74 -2.51 -13.49 -10.09
CA GLU A 74 -3.85 -13.04 -10.49
C GLU A 74 -4.18 -13.63 -11.87
N ASP A 75 -5.24 -14.42 -11.94
CA ASP A 75 -5.66 -15.23 -13.09
C ASP A 75 -6.43 -14.43 -14.18
N TRP A 76 -6.17 -13.13 -14.32
CA TRP A 76 -6.94 -12.24 -15.23
C TRP A 76 -6.13 -11.68 -16.40
N ILE A 77 -5.38 -12.53 -17.11
CA ILE A 77 -5.01 -12.25 -18.50
C ILE A 77 -5.23 -13.51 -19.35
N GLU A 78 -6.49 -13.90 -19.50
CA GLU A 78 -6.97 -14.56 -20.72
C GLU A 78 -8.32 -13.94 -21.08
N ASP A 79 -8.27 -12.97 -22.00
CA ASP A 79 -9.28 -12.72 -23.02
C ASP A 79 -8.80 -11.58 -23.93
N ALA A 80 -8.02 -11.96 -24.95
CA ALA A 80 -7.94 -11.31 -26.26
C ALA A 80 -7.28 -12.27 -27.25
#